data_AF-A0A101GWE4-F1
#
_entry.id   AF-A0A101GWE4-F1
#
_cell.length_a   1.000
_cell.length_b   1.000
_cell.length_c   1.000
_cell.angle_alpha   90.00
_cell.angle_beta   90.00
_cell.angle_gamma   90.00
#
_symmetry.space_group_name_H-M   'P 1'
#
loop_
_entity.id
_entity.type
_entity.pdbx_description
1 polymer ?
#
loop_
_entity_poly.entity_id
_entity_poly.type
_entity_poly.pdbx_seq_one_letter_code
_entity_poly.pdbx_strand_id
1 'polypeptide(L)'
;MELTDNIRAVLEFYSSLGKQQAFCELKHYNGNTEEYIFSRLERAAFDQRDGNNVATFSRYTIWADDVRYLIKSAIESINTQDKEKAVEELTLALNAMGAFVDIQNMFDAQPGRMQFEKPEQILKEYIEFKKL
;
A
#
# COMPACT_ATOMS: atom_id res chain seq x y z
N MET A 1 9.12 -0.57 27.52
CA MET A 1 9.22 0.63 26.66
C MET A 1 7.79 1.00 26.28
N GLU A 2 7.37 2.23 26.61
CA GLU A 2 6.02 2.73 26.34
C GLU A 2 5.72 2.73 24.83
N LEU A 3 4.46 2.60 24.43
CA LEU A 3 4.05 2.52 23.01
C LEU A 3 4.61 3.66 22.16
N THR A 4 4.60 4.88 22.72
CA THR A 4 5.13 6.07 22.05
C THR A 4 6.62 5.95 21.73
N ASP A 5 7.41 5.42 22.67
CA ASP A 5 8.85 5.26 22.48
C ASP A 5 9.14 4.17 21.46
N ASN A 6 8.36 3.08 21.45
CA ASN A 6 8.47 2.04 20.43
C ASN A 6 8.19 2.60 19.02
N ILE A 7 7.16 3.43 18.87
CA ILE A 7 6.83 4.07 17.58
C ILE A 7 7.97 4.99 17.14
N ARG A 8 8.52 5.81 18.05
CA ARG A 8 9.66 6.68 17.75
C ARG A 8 10.88 5.89 17.31
N ALA A 9 11.23 4.81 18.01
CA ALA A 9 12.35 3.95 17.64
C ALA A 9 12.19 3.34 16.24
N VAL A 10 10.97 2.93 15.86
CA VAL A 10 10.68 2.45 14.49
C VAL A 10 10.92 3.55 13.45
N LEU A 11 10.41 4.76 13.70
CA LEU A 11 10.59 5.89 12.79
C LEU A 11 12.05 6.32 12.68
N GLU A 12 12.77 6.39 13.80
CA GLU A 12 14.20 6.72 13.86
C GLU A 12 15.02 5.70 13.07
N PHE A 13 14.72 4.40 13.22
CA PHE A 13 15.37 3.34 12.46
C PHE A 13 15.20 3.54 10.95
N TYR A 14 13.96 3.61 10.44
CA TYR A 14 13.73 3.78 9.00
C TYR A 14 14.25 5.13 8.48
N SER A 15 14.17 6.20 9.28
CA SER A 15 14.74 7.50 8.91
C SER A 15 16.27 7.44 8.79
N SER A 16 16.95 6.63 9.61
CA SER A 16 18.41 6.49 9.58
C SER A 16 18.93 5.78 8.33
N LEU A 17 18.11 4.95 7.68
CA LEU A 17 18.46 4.24 6.45
C LEU A 17 18.54 5.17 5.22
N GLY A 18 17.74 6.25 5.24
CA GLY A 18 17.70 7.25 4.18
C GLY A 18 17.43 6.66 2.79
N LYS A 19 18.25 7.07 1.82
CA LYS A 19 18.24 6.56 0.42
C LYS A 19 19.35 5.54 0.17
N GLN A 20 20.14 5.21 1.19
CA GLN A 20 21.37 4.45 1.07
C GLN A 20 21.13 2.95 1.21
N GLN A 21 20.14 2.56 2.02
CA GLN A 21 19.86 1.17 2.32
C GLN A 21 18.35 0.91 2.37
N ALA A 22 17.91 -0.21 1.80
CA ALA A 22 16.55 -0.71 1.97
C ALA A 22 16.52 -1.77 3.08
N PHE A 23 15.60 -1.64 4.04
CA PHE A 23 15.29 -2.69 5.00
C PHE A 23 13.92 -3.30 4.67
N CYS A 24 13.92 -4.59 4.31
CA CYS A 24 12.71 -5.30 3.92
C CYS A 24 12.70 -6.74 4.41
N GLU A 25 12.42 -6.93 5.70
CA GLU A 25 11.97 -8.21 6.23
C GLU A 25 10.45 -8.33 6.08
N LEU A 26 10.03 -9.30 5.29
CA LEU A 26 8.63 -9.59 5.01
C LEU A 26 8.08 -10.52 6.10
N LYS A 27 7.18 -9.99 6.92
CA LYS A 27 6.64 -10.72 8.08
C LYS A 27 5.35 -11.45 7.74
N HIS A 28 4.64 -10.96 6.72
CA HIS A 28 3.30 -11.43 6.36
C HIS A 28 3.18 -11.92 4.91
N TYR A 29 4.28 -11.90 4.15
CA TYR A 29 4.33 -12.40 2.79
C TYR A 29 4.14 -13.92 2.72
N ASN A 30 3.36 -14.37 1.74
CA ASN A 30 2.99 -15.78 1.58
C ASN A 30 3.06 -16.30 0.13
N GLY A 31 3.77 -15.62 -0.77
CA GLY A 31 4.15 -16.19 -2.07
C GLY A 31 3.25 -15.90 -3.28
N ASN A 32 2.15 -15.15 -3.12
CA ASN A 32 1.14 -14.96 -4.17
C ASN A 32 0.66 -13.50 -4.29
N THR A 33 1.57 -12.56 -4.05
CA THR A 33 1.25 -11.12 -4.04
C THR A 33 0.53 -10.66 -5.31
N GLU A 34 1.04 -10.99 -6.49
CA GLU A 34 0.47 -10.49 -7.76
C GLU A 34 -1.00 -10.86 -7.95
N GLU A 35 -1.38 -12.06 -7.51
CA GLU A 35 -2.75 -12.57 -7.60
C GLU A 35 -3.70 -11.95 -6.55
N TYR A 36 -3.19 -11.67 -5.35
CA TYR A 36 -4.05 -11.32 -4.20
C TYR A 36 -3.92 -9.88 -3.69
N ILE A 37 -3.04 -9.05 -4.26
CA ILE A 37 -2.78 -7.70 -3.72
C ILE A 37 -4.05 -6.84 -3.65
N PHE A 38 -4.89 -6.85 -4.69
CA PHE A 38 -6.13 -6.07 -4.69
C PHE A 38 -7.24 -6.69 -3.83
N SER A 39 -7.35 -8.02 -3.78
CA SER A 39 -8.35 -8.69 -2.92
C SER A 39 -8.03 -8.54 -1.43
N ARG A 40 -6.73 -8.48 -1.07
CA ARG A 40 -6.29 -8.16 0.29
C ARG A 40 -6.59 -6.72 0.67
N LEU A 41 -6.38 -5.79 -0.26
CA LEU A 41 -6.73 -4.38 -0.08
C LEU A 41 -8.23 -4.21 0.12
N GLU A 42 -9.05 -4.81 -0.75
CA GLU A 42 -10.52 -4.79 -0.64
C GLU A 42 -10.97 -5.29 0.72
N ARG A 43 -10.43 -6.43 1.16
CA ARG A 43 -10.75 -7.01 2.46
C ARG A 43 -10.39 -6.08 3.62
N ALA A 44 -9.24 -5.41 3.56
CA ALA A 44 -8.85 -4.43 4.57
C ALA A 44 -9.80 -3.22 4.59
N ALA A 45 -10.18 -2.72 3.41
CA ALA A 45 -11.12 -1.61 3.27
C ALA A 45 -12.52 -1.96 3.78
N PHE A 46 -13.03 -3.16 3.50
CA PHE A 46 -14.33 -3.58 4.00
C PHE A 46 -14.33 -3.77 5.51
N ASP A 47 -13.25 -4.30 6.09
CA ASP A 47 -13.09 -4.33 7.55
C ASP A 47 -13.10 -2.92 8.16
N GLN A 48 -12.44 -1.93 7.52
CA GLN A 48 -12.48 -0.52 7.94
C GLN A 48 -13.91 0.04 7.86
N ARG A 49 -14.63 -0.23 6.77
CA ARG A 49 -16.04 0.19 6.59
C ARG A 49 -16.95 -0.38 7.67
N ASP A 50 -16.77 -1.66 7.99
CA ASP A 50 -17.62 -2.39 8.93
C ASP A 50 -17.25 -2.09 10.40
N GLY A 51 -16.27 -1.22 10.64
CA GLY A 51 -15.83 -0.82 11.98
C GLY A 51 -15.08 -1.94 12.73
N ASN A 52 -14.52 -2.90 12.01
CA ASN A 52 -13.79 -4.03 12.59
C ASN A 52 -12.36 -3.60 13.00
N ASN A 53 -12.28 -2.79 14.05
CA ASN A 53 -11.03 -2.18 14.53
C ASN A 53 -9.96 -3.21 14.96
N VAL A 54 -10.35 -4.45 15.26
CA VAL A 54 -9.43 -5.50 15.69
C VAL A 54 -8.59 -6.03 14.54
N ALA A 55 -9.19 -6.22 13.35
CA ALA A 55 -8.53 -6.83 12.22
C ALA A 55 -8.05 -5.83 11.16
N THR A 56 -8.65 -4.64 11.09
CA THR A 56 -8.42 -3.64 10.03
C THR A 56 -6.93 -3.34 9.80
N PHE A 57 -6.21 -2.90 10.84
CA PHE A 57 -4.79 -2.53 10.68
C PHE A 57 -3.88 -3.74 10.40
N SER A 58 -4.21 -4.91 10.94
CA SER A 58 -3.47 -6.13 10.63
C SER A 58 -3.62 -6.53 9.17
N ARG A 59 -4.82 -6.36 8.57
CA ARG A 59 -5.02 -6.62 7.14
C ARG A 59 -4.32 -5.59 6.26
N TYR A 60 -4.34 -4.31 6.61
CA TYR A 60 -3.53 -3.31 5.93
C TYR A 60 -2.03 -3.62 6.03
N THR A 61 -1.57 -4.13 7.18
CA THR A 61 -0.16 -4.54 7.35
C THR A 61 0.20 -5.70 6.42
N ILE A 62 -0.67 -6.72 6.30
CA ILE A 62 -0.45 -7.84 5.37
C ILE A 62 -0.37 -7.33 3.92
N TRP A 63 -1.33 -6.50 3.51
CA TRP A 63 -1.34 -5.89 2.18
C TRP A 63 -0.12 -4.97 1.94
N ALA A 64 0.33 -4.21 2.93
CA ALA A 64 1.50 -3.36 2.79
C ALA A 64 2.79 -4.18 2.62
N ASP A 65 2.89 -5.34 3.28
CA ASP A 65 4.01 -6.26 3.07
C ASP A 65 4.04 -6.83 1.64
N ASP A 66 2.88 -7.04 1.01
CA ASP A 66 2.81 -7.39 -0.42
C ASP A 66 3.37 -6.28 -1.31
N VAL A 67 2.99 -5.01 -1.08
CA VAL A 67 3.54 -3.87 -1.82
C VAL A 67 5.06 -3.77 -1.62
N ARG A 68 5.55 -3.95 -0.38
CA ARG A 68 6.99 -3.95 -0.07
C ARG A 68 7.73 -5.07 -0.80
N TYR A 69 7.11 -6.26 -0.92
CA TYR A 69 7.66 -7.36 -1.69
C TYR A 69 7.83 -6.98 -3.17
N LEU A 70 6.80 -6.42 -3.81
CA LEU A 70 6.89 -6.01 -5.22
C LEU A 70 8.03 -5.01 -5.45
N ILE A 71 8.17 -4.02 -4.58
CA ILE A 71 9.25 -3.02 -4.68
C ILE A 71 10.62 -3.68 -4.49
N LYS A 72 10.77 -4.56 -3.50
CA LYS A 72 12.02 -5.30 -3.27
C LYS A 72 12.37 -6.18 -4.47
N SER A 73 11.41 -6.95 -4.98
CA SER A 73 11.58 -7.83 -6.13
C SER A 73 11.97 -7.03 -7.37
N ALA A 74 11.37 -5.86 -7.59
CA ALA A 74 11.74 -5.00 -8.71
C ALA A 74 13.17 -4.47 -8.61
N ILE A 75 13.62 -4.07 -7.42
CA ILE A 75 15.02 -3.67 -7.18
C ILE A 75 15.97 -4.84 -7.51
N GLU A 76 15.61 -6.06 -7.11
CA GLU A 76 16.38 -7.28 -7.44
C GLU A 76 16.41 -7.53 -8.95
N SER A 77 15.26 -7.43 -9.63
CA SER A 77 15.12 -7.54 -11.08
C SER A 77 15.97 -6.52 -11.83
N ILE A 78 16.04 -5.26 -11.36
CA ILE A 78 16.94 -4.23 -11.91
C ILE A 78 18.41 -4.67 -11.80
N ASN A 79 18.81 -5.20 -10.65
CA ASN A 79 20.19 -5.65 -10.41
C ASN A 79 20.55 -6.87 -11.27
N THR A 80 19.59 -7.73 -11.60
CA THR A 80 19.76 -8.87 -12.51
C THR A 80 19.50 -8.51 -13.98
N GLN A 81 19.31 -7.24 -14.30
CA GLN A 81 19.02 -6.73 -15.65
C GLN A 81 17.71 -7.26 -16.28
N ASP A 82 16.78 -7.75 -15.46
CA ASP A 82 15.43 -8.11 -15.86
C ASP A 82 14.53 -6.86 -15.81
N LYS A 83 14.67 -6.03 -16.84
CA LYS A 83 13.95 -4.75 -16.92
C LYS A 83 12.43 -4.94 -17.04
N GLU A 84 12.00 -5.98 -17.76
CA GLU A 84 10.57 -6.24 -18.00
C GLU A 84 9.88 -6.52 -16.67
N LYS A 85 10.38 -7.52 -15.92
CA LYS A 85 9.85 -7.85 -14.61
C LYS A 85 9.90 -6.68 -13.63
N ALA A 86 11.01 -5.92 -13.61
CA ALA A 86 11.10 -4.75 -12.75
C ALA A 86 10.01 -3.70 -13.05
N VAL A 87 9.71 -3.46 -14.33
CA VAL A 87 8.67 -2.51 -14.72
C VAL A 87 7.29 -3.03 -14.34
N GLU A 88 7.01 -4.31 -14.55
CA GLU A 88 5.74 -4.95 -14.16
C GLU A 88 5.50 -4.84 -12.65
N GLU A 89 6.48 -5.21 -11.83
CA GLU A 89 6.39 -5.20 -10.37
C GLU A 89 6.23 -3.78 -9.81
N LEU A 90 6.99 -2.79 -10.34
CA LEU A 90 6.84 -1.39 -9.95
C LEU A 90 5.49 -0.81 -10.38
N THR A 91 5.01 -1.19 -11.57
CA THR A 91 3.69 -0.74 -12.06
C THR A 91 2.58 -1.30 -11.17
N LEU A 92 2.67 -2.59 -10.80
CA LEU A 92 1.70 -3.20 -9.91
C LEU A 92 1.73 -2.57 -8.50
N ALA A 93 2.92 -2.32 -7.96
CA ALA A 93 3.07 -1.63 -6.67
C ALA A 93 2.49 -0.22 -6.71
N LEU A 94 2.73 0.54 -7.78
CA LEU A 94 2.19 1.88 -7.98
C LEU A 94 0.66 1.86 -8.05
N ASN A 95 0.09 0.95 -8.83
CA ASN A 95 -1.37 0.81 -8.95
C ASN A 95 -2.02 0.38 -7.63
N ALA A 96 -1.40 -0.52 -6.88
CA ALA A 96 -1.88 -0.94 -5.56
C ALA A 96 -1.88 0.24 -4.57
N MET A 97 -0.80 1.03 -4.53
CA MET A 97 -0.73 2.23 -3.70
C MET A 97 -1.75 3.29 -4.12
N GLY A 98 -1.94 3.51 -5.42
CA GLY A 98 -2.97 4.42 -5.95
C GLY A 98 -4.38 3.99 -5.50
N ALA A 99 -4.71 2.71 -5.64
CA ALA A 99 -5.98 2.17 -5.17
C ALA A 99 -6.18 2.38 -3.65
N PHE A 100 -5.12 2.21 -2.85
CA PHE A 100 -5.19 2.50 -1.41
C PHE A 100 -5.48 3.98 -1.13
N VAL A 101 -4.78 4.91 -1.80
CA VAL A 101 -4.99 6.36 -1.65
C VAL A 101 -6.44 6.72 -1.97
N ASP A 102 -6.94 6.27 -3.11
CA ASP A 102 -8.29 6.60 -3.55
C ASP A 102 -9.35 6.02 -2.59
N ILE A 103 -9.14 4.80 -2.09
CA ILE A 103 -10.01 4.21 -1.06
C ILE A 103 -10.01 5.05 0.22
N GLN A 104 -8.85 5.54 0.69
CA GLN A 104 -8.81 6.40 1.87
C GLN A 104 -9.51 7.74 1.61
N ASN A 105 -9.36 8.33 0.42
CA ASN A 105 -10.10 9.53 0.03
C ASN A 105 -11.62 9.30 0.03
N MET A 106 -12.09 8.11 -0.39
CA MET A 106 -13.51 7.74 -0.29
C MET A 106 -14.02 7.69 1.15
N PHE A 107 -13.18 7.21 2.09
CA PHE A 107 -13.48 7.23 3.51
C PHE A 107 -13.46 8.65 4.10
N ASP A 108 -12.54 9.50 3.65
CA ASP A 108 -12.40 10.87 4.13
C ASP A 108 -13.47 11.83 3.58
N ALA A 109 -14.08 11.48 2.45
CA ALA A 109 -15.23 12.19 1.90
C ALA A 109 -16.54 12.00 2.70
N GLN A 110 -16.56 11.12 3.72
CA GLN A 110 -17.74 10.91 4.55
C GLN A 110 -18.02 12.14 5.45
N PRO A 111 -19.29 12.41 5.79
CA PRO A 111 -19.65 13.55 6.64
C PRO A 111 -18.88 13.59 7.96
N GLY A 112 -18.35 14.76 8.31
CA GLY A 112 -17.62 14.97 9.57
C GLY A 112 -16.14 14.54 9.54
N ARG A 113 -15.58 14.21 8.37
CA ARG A 113 -14.16 13.91 8.17
C ARG A 113 -13.45 14.99 7.36
N MET A 114 -12.12 14.89 7.29
CA MET A 114 -11.27 15.81 6.53
C MET A 114 -11.32 15.46 5.05
N GLN A 115 -12.28 16.02 4.33
CA GLN A 115 -12.43 15.75 2.91
C GLN A 115 -11.31 16.42 2.09
N PHE A 116 -10.52 15.60 1.38
CA PHE A 116 -9.54 16.06 0.39
C PHE A 116 -10.11 16.06 -1.03
N GLU A 117 -10.81 14.98 -1.39
CA GLU A 117 -11.41 14.79 -2.72
C GLU A 117 -12.87 14.33 -2.62
N LYS A 118 -13.63 14.53 -3.69
CA LYS A 118 -15.00 14.02 -3.80
C LYS A 118 -15.01 12.66 -4.53
N PRO A 119 -15.86 11.70 -4.11
CA PRO A 119 -16.00 10.42 -4.79
C PRO A 119 -16.27 10.56 -6.29
N GLU A 120 -17.06 11.55 -6.68
CA GLU A 120 -17.39 11.79 -8.09
C GLU A 120 -16.19 12.26 -8.91
N GLN A 121 -15.21 12.93 -8.29
CA GLN A 121 -13.99 13.37 -8.95
C GLN A 121 -13.08 12.17 -9.23
N ILE A 122 -12.83 11.35 -8.22
CA ILE A 122 -12.02 10.13 -8.34
C ILE A 122 -12.60 9.20 -9.41
N LEU A 123 -13.91 8.93 -9.35
CA LEU A 123 -14.56 8.05 -10.34
C LEU A 123 -14.55 8.64 -11.76
N LYS A 124 -14.60 9.97 -11.89
CA LYS A 124 -14.49 10.65 -13.18
C LYS A 124 -13.09 10.47 -13.78
N GLU A 125 -12.04 10.58 -12.98
CA GLU A 125 -10.65 10.37 -13.44
C GLU A 125 -10.47 8.97 -14.03
N TYR A 126 -11.07 7.94 -13.42
CA TYR A 126 -11.02 6.58 -13.98
C TYR A 126 -11.73 6.46 -15.33
N ILE A 127 -12.86 7.16 -15.51
CA ILE A 127 -13.59 7.19 -16.78
C ILE A 127 -12.76 7.90 -17.86
N GLU A 128 -12.09 8.99 -17.50
CA GLU A 128 -11.21 9.73 -18.42
C GLU A 128 -9.99 8.89 -18.80
N PHE A 129 -9.36 8.22 -17.84
CA PHE A 129 -8.21 7.34 -18.08
C PHE A 129 -8.57 6.17 -19.03
N LYS A 130 -9.74 5.55 -18.85
CA LYS A 130 -10.21 4.43 -19.70
C LYS A 130 -10.59 4.82 -21.14
N LYS A 131 -10.67 6.11 -21.44
CA LYS A 131 -10.96 6.62 -22.81
C LYS A 131 -9.69 6.89 -23.62
N LEU A 132 -8.52 6.89 -22.97
CA LEU A 132 -7.20 6.99 -23.60
C LEU A 132 -6.78 5.63 -24.18
#